data_AF-A0A951ADS5-F1
#
_entry.id   AF-A0A951ADS5-F1
#
_cell.length_a   1.000
_cell.length_b   1.000
_cell.length_c   1.000
_cell.angle_alpha   90.00
_cell.angle_beta   90.00
_cell.angle_gamma   90.00
#
_symmetry.space_group_name_H-M   'P 1'
#
loop_
_entity.id
_entity.type
_entity.pdbx_description
1 polymer ?
#
loop_
_entity_poly.entity_id
_entity_poly.type
_entity_poly.pdbx_seq_one_letter_code
_entity_poly.pdbx_strand_id
1 'polypeptide(L)'
;ALLLVMQAALYGTFTAQNFILWFLFYEMSLVPAFLLIKIYGGENRDYAAVKFFLYTFLGSVAMLLAFLGIYFSKGTFDFGTLANLGKNGLLAGNLRWFVFAGIFFGLAVKVPLFPFHTWLPDAYQTAPTSVSMVLTGALSKMGVYGFIRLLVPLFPNEIKVVGPFILGLVVCSIVFAPLAAWVQRDLKRMVAYLSINHLGYCLLGLFAIAAGSTSAAIDCQAALSGVFLQIFNHGITAAALFYFVGLLEQRRGARGIDDFGGLMQRTPLLCGWMSVAMFSSLGLPGLNGFIGEFLIFKGSFAVAAVVTSIAVLGLLFTAVTFMRAMQLLFCGPLAERCRGFSDLVRSETLVIVPITLLMFTIGLNPQFVFNIFNATVVQMARLFS
;
A
#
# COMPACT_ATOMS: atom_id res chain seq x y z
N ALA A 1 -4.34 1.76 24.51
CA ALA A 1 -3.00 2.37 24.52
C ALA A 1 -2.20 2.04 23.25
N LEU A 2 -1.84 0.76 22.99
CA LEU A 2 -0.97 0.38 21.86
C LEU A 2 -1.42 0.92 20.49
N LEU A 3 -2.71 0.82 20.16
CA LEU A 3 -3.23 1.34 18.89
C LEU A 3 -3.04 2.86 18.74
N LEU A 4 -3.23 3.62 19.82
CA LEU A 4 -3.04 5.07 19.83
C LEU A 4 -1.56 5.45 19.75
N VAL A 5 -0.68 4.71 20.42
CA VAL A 5 0.78 4.88 20.28
C VAL A 5 1.21 4.63 18.83
N MET A 6 0.67 3.58 18.21
CA MET A 6 0.92 3.30 16.80
C MET A 6 0.47 4.46 15.91
N GLN A 7 -0.74 5.00 16.13
CA GLN A 7 -1.24 6.15 15.36
C GLN A 7 -0.41 7.42 15.58
N ALA A 8 0.02 7.71 16.81
CA ALA A 8 0.91 8.84 17.10
C ALA A 8 2.26 8.69 16.39
N ALA A 9 2.84 7.48 16.40
CA ALA A 9 4.06 7.18 15.66
C ALA A 9 3.87 7.34 14.15
N LEU A 10 2.76 6.86 13.59
CA LEU A 10 2.43 7.06 12.17
C LEU A 10 2.36 8.55 11.81
N TYR A 11 1.70 9.36 12.64
CA TYR A 11 1.65 10.81 12.43
C TYR A 11 3.04 11.45 12.47
N GLY A 12 3.87 11.04 13.43
CA GLY A 12 5.27 11.47 13.52
C GLY A 12 6.08 11.11 12.26
N THR A 13 5.91 9.92 11.71
CA THR A 13 6.61 9.49 10.49
C THR A 13 6.27 10.36 9.29
N PHE A 14 5.01 10.75 9.11
CA PHE A 14 4.61 11.57 7.95
C PHE A 14 4.93 13.06 8.11
N THR A 15 5.14 13.54 9.34
CA THR A 15 5.41 14.96 9.64
C THR A 15 6.90 15.27 9.82
N ALA A 16 7.72 14.28 10.16
CA ALA A 16 9.16 14.44 10.36
C ALA A 16 9.90 14.97 9.11
N GLN A 17 10.80 15.92 9.31
CA GLN A 17 11.59 16.58 8.23
C GLN A 17 13.08 16.20 8.25
N ASN A 18 13.51 15.39 9.21
CA ASN A 18 14.89 14.88 9.29
C ASN A 18 14.88 13.38 9.57
N PHE A 19 15.98 12.71 9.20
CA PHE A 19 16.06 11.25 9.28
C PHE A 19 15.96 10.69 10.70
N ILE A 20 16.60 11.31 11.71
CA ILE A 20 16.59 10.74 13.08
C ILE A 20 15.16 10.69 13.62
N LEU A 21 14.44 11.80 13.54
CA LEU A 21 13.07 11.88 14.04
C LEU A 21 12.15 10.96 13.23
N TRP A 22 12.31 10.94 11.91
CA TRP A 22 11.56 10.06 11.02
C TRP A 22 11.80 8.58 11.37
N PHE A 23 13.06 8.17 11.55
CA PHE A 23 13.44 6.80 11.87
C PHE A 23 12.92 6.37 13.24
N LEU A 24 12.97 7.26 14.24
CA LEU A 24 12.42 7.00 15.56
C LEU A 24 10.92 6.70 15.49
N PHE A 25 10.14 7.54 14.81
CA PHE A 25 8.70 7.29 14.64
C PHE A 25 8.40 6.08 13.78
N TYR A 26 9.19 5.88 12.72
CA TYR A 26 9.08 4.74 11.82
C TYR A 26 9.28 3.42 12.57
N GLU A 27 10.29 3.32 13.44
CA GLU A 27 10.54 2.15 14.30
C GLU A 27 9.55 2.06 15.46
N MET A 28 9.19 3.20 16.07
CA MET A 28 8.19 3.24 17.14
C MET A 28 6.83 2.72 16.67
N SER A 29 6.50 2.85 15.37
CA SER A 29 5.28 2.26 14.82
C SER A 29 5.30 0.73 14.78
N LEU A 30 6.48 0.10 14.72
CA LEU A 30 6.63 -1.36 14.62
C LEU A 30 6.37 -2.06 15.95
N VAL A 31 6.82 -1.50 17.06
CA VAL A 31 6.71 -2.16 18.39
C VAL A 31 5.24 -2.38 18.79
N PRO A 32 4.35 -1.38 18.74
CA PRO A 32 2.93 -1.58 19.04
C PRO A 32 2.27 -2.53 18.04
N ALA A 33 2.60 -2.44 16.75
CA ALA A 33 2.06 -3.36 15.73
C ALA A 33 2.42 -4.81 16.04
N PHE A 34 3.69 -5.07 16.35
CA PHE A 34 4.18 -6.38 16.77
C PHE A 34 3.43 -6.92 18.00
N LEU A 35 3.31 -6.10 19.05
CA LEU A 35 2.61 -6.50 20.27
C LEU A 35 1.12 -6.74 20.03
N LEU A 36 0.47 -5.92 19.19
CA LEU A 36 -0.93 -6.08 18.84
C LEU A 36 -1.18 -7.41 18.12
N ILE A 37 -0.30 -7.81 17.19
CA ILE A 37 -0.39 -9.11 16.52
C ILE A 37 -0.10 -10.23 17.52
N LYS A 38 0.99 -10.13 18.29
CA LYS A 38 1.42 -11.20 19.20
C LYS A 38 0.43 -11.49 20.33
N ILE A 39 -0.13 -10.45 20.94
CA ILE A 39 -1.01 -10.59 22.11
C ILE A 39 -2.46 -10.88 21.69
N TYR A 40 -2.95 -10.23 20.63
CA TYR A 40 -4.37 -10.24 20.26
C TYR A 40 -4.67 -10.94 18.92
N GLY A 41 -3.64 -11.36 18.17
CA GLY A 41 -3.83 -12.06 16.91
C GLY A 41 -4.45 -13.44 17.05
N GLY A 42 -4.89 -13.99 15.92
CA GLY A 42 -5.49 -15.32 15.81
C GLY A 42 -4.47 -16.46 15.76
N GLU A 43 -4.81 -17.53 15.04
CA GLU A 43 -3.94 -18.69 14.86
C GLU A 43 -2.57 -18.30 14.27
N ASN A 44 -1.50 -18.93 14.76
CA ASN A 44 -0.11 -18.66 14.34
C ASN A 44 0.41 -17.24 14.60
N ARG A 45 -0.20 -16.50 15.54
CA ARG A 45 0.21 -15.12 15.89
C ARG A 45 1.67 -14.95 16.26
N ASP A 46 2.28 -15.91 16.95
CA ASP A 46 3.69 -15.81 17.33
C ASP A 46 4.60 -15.85 16.10
N TYR A 47 4.36 -16.80 15.18
CA TYR A 47 5.07 -16.88 13.91
C TYR A 47 4.88 -15.60 13.08
N ALA A 48 3.63 -15.16 12.90
CA ALA A 48 3.31 -14.00 12.09
C ALA A 48 3.92 -12.70 12.67
N ALA A 49 3.83 -12.50 13.99
CA ALA A 49 4.39 -11.33 14.66
C ALA A 49 5.92 -11.31 14.56
N VAL A 50 6.59 -12.44 14.84
CA VAL A 50 8.06 -12.53 14.77
C VAL A 50 8.54 -12.35 13.34
N LYS A 51 7.89 -12.98 12.35
CA LYS A 51 8.23 -12.80 10.93
C LYS A 51 8.07 -11.34 10.49
N PHE A 52 6.95 -10.71 10.82
CA PHE A 52 6.71 -9.27 10.57
C PHE A 52 7.82 -8.41 11.16
N PHE A 53 8.13 -8.60 12.44
CA PHE A 53 9.13 -7.81 13.14
C PHE A 53 10.52 -8.03 12.54
N LEU A 54 10.96 -9.27 12.35
CA LEU A 54 12.28 -9.57 11.82
C LEU A 54 12.49 -9.03 10.41
N TYR A 55 11.52 -9.23 9.50
CA TYR A 55 11.61 -8.68 8.14
C TYR A 55 11.79 -7.17 8.19
N THR A 56 10.87 -6.49 8.86
CA THR A 56 10.82 -5.02 8.85
C THR A 56 11.99 -4.41 9.64
N PHE A 57 12.38 -5.00 10.77
CA PHE A 57 13.50 -4.54 11.58
C PHE A 57 14.83 -4.69 10.85
N LEU A 58 15.10 -5.82 10.20
CA LEU A 58 16.33 -6.02 9.42
C LEU A 58 16.46 -5.02 8.28
N GLY A 59 15.36 -4.76 7.55
CA GLY A 59 15.34 -3.70 6.54
C GLY A 59 15.65 -2.32 7.12
N SER A 60 15.15 -2.04 8.32
CA SER A 60 15.31 -0.75 8.98
C SER A 60 16.72 -0.55 9.53
N VAL A 61 17.37 -1.60 10.03
CA VAL A 61 18.79 -1.57 10.40
C VAL A 61 19.67 -1.26 9.20
N ALA A 62 19.43 -1.89 8.04
CA ALA A 62 20.18 -1.59 6.82
C ALA A 62 20.01 -0.13 6.38
N MET A 63 18.79 0.39 6.47
CA MET A 63 18.49 1.80 6.19
C MET A 63 19.16 2.75 7.19
N LEU A 64 19.19 2.42 8.48
CA LEU A 64 19.89 3.19 9.51
C LEU A 64 21.39 3.30 9.21
N LEU A 65 22.05 2.18 8.91
CA LEU A 65 23.47 2.16 8.55
C LEU A 65 23.75 3.00 7.29
N ALA A 66 22.86 2.94 6.30
CA ALA A 66 22.97 3.75 5.09
C ALA A 66 22.92 5.26 5.39
N PHE A 67 21.97 5.70 6.23
CA PHE A 67 21.87 7.10 6.62
C PHE A 67 23.01 7.57 7.52
N LEU A 68 23.56 6.71 8.38
CA LEU A 68 24.81 7.01 9.10
C LEU A 68 25.96 7.25 8.10
N GLY A 69 26.07 6.45 7.04
CA GLY A 69 27.02 6.66 5.96
C GLY A 69 26.84 8.03 5.26
N ILE A 70 25.59 8.45 5.03
CA ILE A 70 25.29 9.81 4.51
C ILE A 70 25.77 10.87 5.50
N TYR A 71 25.46 10.72 6.79
CA TYR A 71 25.81 11.70 7.81
C TYR A 71 27.33 11.88 7.95
N PHE A 72 28.10 10.80 7.97
CA PHE A 72 29.56 10.91 8.02
C PHE A 72 30.16 11.58 6.78
N SER A 73 29.45 11.57 5.64
CA SER A 73 29.89 12.26 4.43
C SER A 73 29.39 13.71 4.32
N LYS A 74 28.19 14.01 4.81
CA LYS A 74 27.48 15.28 4.56
C LYS A 74 27.21 16.13 5.80
N GLY A 75 27.35 15.56 6.99
CA GLY A 75 27.13 16.25 8.27
C GLY A 75 25.68 16.64 8.54
N THR A 76 24.70 16.09 7.82
CA THR A 76 23.28 16.45 7.98
C THR A 76 22.34 15.27 7.76
N PHE A 77 21.20 15.32 8.46
CA PHE A 77 20.06 14.42 8.30
C PHE A 77 18.80 15.12 7.76
N ASP A 78 18.90 16.41 7.43
CA ASP A 78 17.78 17.21 6.94
C ASP A 78 17.39 16.79 5.52
N PHE A 79 16.12 16.44 5.31
CA PHE A 79 15.67 15.91 4.02
C PHE A 79 15.75 16.93 2.90
N GLY A 80 15.46 18.21 3.18
CA GLY A 80 15.51 19.27 2.16
C GLY A 80 16.94 19.49 1.66
N THR A 81 17.90 19.54 2.59
CA THR A 81 19.32 19.69 2.30
C THR A 81 19.85 18.48 1.54
N LEU A 82 19.55 17.26 2.00
CA LEU A 82 19.97 16.02 1.33
C LEU A 82 19.38 15.88 -0.08
N ALA A 83 18.11 16.24 -0.28
CA ALA A 83 17.48 16.24 -1.60
C ALA A 83 18.13 17.24 -2.56
N ASN A 84 18.55 18.41 -2.07
CA ASN A 84 19.28 19.38 -2.90
C ASN A 84 20.68 18.88 -3.26
N LEU A 85 21.40 18.24 -2.33
CA LEU A 85 22.70 17.63 -2.60
C LEU A 85 22.57 16.43 -3.56
N GLY A 86 21.49 15.66 -3.47
CA GLY A 86 21.23 14.50 -4.32
C GLY A 86 21.15 14.81 -5.82
N LYS A 87 20.70 16.01 -6.19
CA LYS A 87 20.63 16.47 -7.60
C LYS A 87 21.98 16.39 -8.33
N ASN A 88 23.07 16.64 -7.61
CA ASN A 88 24.43 16.66 -8.16
C ASN A 88 25.20 15.36 -7.85
N GLY A 89 24.51 14.31 -7.37
CA GLY A 89 25.12 13.09 -6.86
C GLY A 89 25.46 13.22 -5.38
N LEU A 90 24.68 12.55 -4.52
CA LEU A 90 24.85 12.63 -3.07
C LEU A 90 26.21 12.08 -2.64
N LEU A 91 26.62 10.92 -3.12
CA LEU A 91 27.83 10.23 -2.68
C LEU A 91 28.70 9.81 -3.87
N ALA A 92 30.00 9.69 -3.65
CA ALA A 92 30.97 9.28 -4.66
C ALA A 92 31.44 7.83 -4.44
N GLY A 93 32.00 7.23 -5.50
CA GLY A 93 32.58 5.89 -5.47
C GLY A 93 31.56 4.79 -5.14
N ASN A 94 32.04 3.69 -4.54
CA ASN A 94 31.21 2.53 -4.23
C ASN A 94 30.25 2.76 -3.04
N LEU A 95 30.55 3.73 -2.18
CA LEU A 95 29.72 4.05 -1.00
C LEU A 95 28.29 4.41 -1.41
N ARG A 96 28.11 5.12 -2.52
CA ARG A 96 26.78 5.49 -3.02
C ARG A 96 25.89 4.27 -3.28
N TRP A 97 26.46 3.18 -3.78
CA TRP A 97 25.73 1.95 -4.08
C TRP A 97 25.35 1.18 -2.83
N PHE A 98 26.24 1.11 -1.83
CA PHE A 98 25.93 0.48 -0.54
C PHE A 98 24.83 1.25 0.20
N VAL A 99 24.91 2.58 0.22
CA VAL A 99 23.89 3.43 0.86
C VAL A 99 22.57 3.35 0.10
N PHE A 100 22.60 3.44 -1.24
CA PHE A 100 21.41 3.24 -2.07
C PHE A 100 20.75 1.90 -1.79
N ALA A 101 21.53 0.81 -1.80
CA ALA A 101 21.03 -0.55 -1.57
C ALA A 101 20.43 -0.70 -0.15
N GLY A 102 21.06 -0.12 0.88
CA GLY A 102 20.56 -0.16 2.25
C GLY A 102 19.21 0.56 2.41
N ILE A 103 19.06 1.75 1.83
CA ILE A 103 17.80 2.50 1.85
C ILE A 103 16.75 1.78 0.99
N PHE A 104 17.10 1.37 -0.23
CA PHE A 104 16.21 0.64 -1.12
C PHE A 104 15.69 -0.63 -0.47
N PHE A 105 16.56 -1.44 0.13
CA PHE A 105 16.19 -2.68 0.81
C PHE A 105 15.22 -2.43 1.97
N GLY A 106 15.52 -1.46 2.85
CA GLY A 106 14.66 -1.13 3.97
C GLY A 106 13.25 -0.71 3.54
N LEU A 107 13.16 0.11 2.48
CA LEU A 107 11.88 0.55 1.92
C LEU A 107 11.18 -0.55 1.13
N ALA A 108 11.91 -1.38 0.39
CA ALA A 108 11.37 -2.49 -0.39
C ALA A 108 10.71 -3.54 0.51
N VAL A 109 11.29 -3.83 1.68
CA VAL A 109 10.65 -4.71 2.68
C VAL A 109 9.38 -4.06 3.23
N LYS A 110 9.37 -2.75 3.47
CA LYS A 110 8.20 -2.04 4.04
C LYS A 110 7.05 -1.85 3.06
N VAL A 111 7.31 -1.69 1.76
CA VAL A 111 6.31 -1.61 0.65
C VAL A 111 5.86 -2.97 0.13
N PRO A 112 6.19 -4.04 0.84
CA PRO A 112 6.38 -5.40 0.31
C PRO A 112 6.61 -5.52 -1.22
N LEU A 113 7.73 -4.98 -1.72
CA LEU A 113 8.16 -5.25 -3.09
C LEU A 113 8.63 -6.71 -3.22
N PHE A 114 8.36 -7.38 -4.34
CA PHE A 114 8.91 -8.69 -4.65
C PHE A 114 10.45 -8.69 -4.58
N PRO A 115 11.10 -9.69 -3.95
CA PRO A 115 10.55 -10.87 -3.26
C PRO A 115 10.30 -10.69 -1.75
N PHE A 116 10.40 -9.48 -1.22
CA PHE A 116 10.36 -9.16 0.22
C PHE A 116 8.96 -9.05 0.82
N HIS A 117 7.95 -9.61 0.16
CA HIS A 117 6.54 -9.35 0.45
C HIS A 117 5.88 -10.37 1.39
N THR A 118 6.54 -11.49 1.66
CA THR A 118 5.93 -12.68 2.28
C THR A 118 5.51 -12.50 3.74
N TRP A 119 5.98 -11.46 4.42
CA TRP A 119 5.56 -11.13 5.78
C TRP A 119 4.16 -10.51 5.83
N LEU A 120 3.75 -9.75 4.81
CA LEU A 120 2.52 -8.96 4.86
C LEU A 120 1.26 -9.84 4.93
N PRO A 121 1.09 -10.87 4.08
CA PRO A 121 -0.10 -11.72 4.13
C PRO A 121 -0.28 -12.41 5.48
N ASP A 122 0.81 -12.92 6.06
CA ASP A 122 0.79 -13.61 7.36
C ASP A 122 0.43 -12.63 8.50
N ALA A 123 1.03 -11.44 8.49
CA ALA A 123 0.75 -10.41 9.49
C ALA A 123 -0.71 -9.93 9.43
N TYR A 124 -1.22 -9.64 8.23
CA TYR A 124 -2.55 -9.05 8.06
C TYR A 124 -3.68 -10.05 8.28
N GLN A 125 -3.46 -11.31 7.90
CA GLN A 125 -4.39 -12.41 8.16
C GLN A 125 -4.55 -12.65 9.67
N THR A 126 -3.44 -12.61 10.40
CA THR A 126 -3.40 -12.99 11.81
C THR A 126 -3.78 -11.86 12.74
N ALA A 127 -3.52 -10.61 12.34
CA ALA A 127 -3.83 -9.44 13.14
C ALA A 127 -5.35 -9.30 13.40
N PRO A 128 -5.73 -8.73 14.57
CA PRO A 128 -7.11 -8.28 14.78
C PRO A 128 -7.55 -7.34 13.66
N THR A 129 -8.83 -7.36 13.29
CA THR A 129 -9.32 -6.58 12.14
C THR A 129 -9.00 -5.10 12.26
N SER A 130 -9.23 -4.50 13.43
CA SER A 130 -8.91 -3.09 13.69
C SER A 130 -7.42 -2.77 13.52
N VAL A 131 -6.54 -3.74 13.80
CA VAL A 131 -5.10 -3.62 13.59
C VAL A 131 -4.78 -3.73 12.11
N SER A 132 -5.31 -4.73 11.39
CA SER A 132 -5.13 -4.87 9.93
C SER A 132 -5.59 -3.63 9.17
N MET A 133 -6.68 -2.98 9.61
CA MET A 133 -7.16 -1.72 9.04
C MET A 133 -6.13 -0.59 9.14
N VAL A 134 -5.44 -0.43 10.27
CA VAL A 134 -4.41 0.60 10.43
C VAL A 134 -3.10 0.19 9.74
N LEU A 135 -2.75 -1.09 9.79
CA LEU A 135 -1.58 -1.64 9.11
C LEU A 135 -1.66 -1.39 7.60
N THR A 136 -2.79 -1.75 6.99
CA THR A 136 -3.01 -1.48 5.58
C THR A 136 -3.25 0.00 5.34
N GLY A 137 -4.08 0.67 6.15
CA GLY A 137 -4.53 2.03 5.89
C GLY A 137 -3.41 3.07 5.91
N ALA A 138 -2.46 2.92 6.83
CA ALA A 138 -1.42 3.92 7.07
C ALA A 138 0.00 3.33 7.16
N LEU A 139 0.21 2.21 7.85
CA LEU A 139 1.57 1.70 8.10
C LEU A 139 2.29 1.32 6.80
N SER A 140 1.61 0.66 5.86
CA SER A 140 2.19 0.29 4.57
C SER A 140 2.50 1.51 3.68
N LYS A 141 1.77 2.61 3.85
CA LYS A 141 1.94 3.86 3.07
C LYS A 141 3.24 4.58 3.42
N MET A 142 3.78 4.36 4.62
CA MET A 142 5.09 4.91 5.02
C MET A 142 6.22 4.42 4.12
N GLY A 143 6.13 3.20 3.58
CA GLY A 143 7.15 2.70 2.68
C GLY A 143 7.16 3.46 1.34
N VAL A 144 5.99 3.69 0.74
CA VAL A 144 5.88 4.46 -0.51
C VAL A 144 6.31 5.91 -0.27
N TYR A 145 5.88 6.50 0.85
CA TYR A 145 6.37 7.80 1.30
C TYR A 145 7.89 7.84 1.41
N GLY A 146 8.52 6.80 1.97
CA GLY A 146 9.98 6.70 2.06
C GLY A 146 10.66 6.68 0.69
N PHE A 147 10.09 6.00 -0.31
CA PHE A 147 10.63 6.08 -1.68
C PHE A 147 10.52 7.49 -2.26
N ILE A 148 9.35 8.12 -2.11
CA ILE A 148 9.06 9.48 -2.60
C ILE A 148 9.96 10.52 -1.94
N ARG A 149 10.15 10.44 -0.62
CA ARG A 149 10.82 11.47 0.19
C ARG A 149 12.32 11.24 0.32
N LEU A 150 12.75 9.98 0.37
CA LEU A 150 14.14 9.61 0.69
C LEU A 150 14.87 9.08 -0.54
N LEU A 151 14.43 7.97 -1.12
CA LEU A 151 15.23 7.32 -2.15
C LEU A 151 15.33 8.16 -3.44
N VAL A 152 14.19 8.59 -3.97
CA VAL A 152 14.13 9.24 -5.27
C VAL A 152 14.86 10.59 -5.32
N PRO A 153 14.70 11.49 -4.33
CA PRO A 153 15.40 12.77 -4.34
C PRO A 153 16.90 12.64 -4.02
N LEU A 154 17.32 11.63 -3.24
CA LEU A 154 18.72 11.48 -2.84
C LEU A 154 19.57 10.77 -3.90
N PHE A 155 18.99 9.84 -4.66
CA PHE A 155 19.71 8.98 -5.60
C PHE A 155 19.09 8.93 -7.01
N PRO A 156 18.80 10.08 -7.65
CA PRO A 156 18.18 10.10 -8.97
C PRO A 156 19.06 9.44 -10.05
N ASN A 157 20.39 9.58 -9.95
CA ASN A 157 21.32 9.02 -10.92
C ASN A 157 21.42 7.50 -10.82
N GLU A 158 21.50 6.98 -9.60
CA GLU A 158 21.56 5.54 -9.35
C GLU A 158 20.27 4.86 -9.81
N ILE A 159 19.10 5.49 -9.58
CA ILE A 159 17.81 4.98 -10.05
C ILE A 159 17.76 4.88 -11.58
N LYS A 160 18.32 5.84 -12.33
CA LYS A 160 18.38 5.74 -13.80
C LYS A 160 19.19 4.52 -14.26
N VAL A 161 20.23 4.14 -13.52
CA VAL A 161 21.06 2.97 -13.85
C VAL A 161 20.37 1.65 -13.51
N VAL A 162 19.82 1.51 -12.31
CA VAL A 162 19.18 0.25 -11.85
C VAL A 162 17.68 0.18 -12.13
N GLY A 163 17.11 1.22 -12.73
CA GLY A 163 15.69 1.40 -12.97
C GLY A 163 15.01 0.22 -13.66
N PRO A 164 15.56 -0.32 -14.77
CA PRO A 164 14.99 -1.50 -15.43
C PRO A 164 14.86 -2.72 -14.50
N PHE A 165 15.84 -2.93 -13.60
CA PHE A 165 15.79 -4.00 -12.62
C PHE A 165 14.69 -3.77 -11.57
N ILE A 166 14.60 -2.55 -11.04
CA ILE A 166 13.55 -2.18 -10.08
C ILE A 166 12.16 -2.33 -10.71
N LEU A 167 11.98 -1.87 -11.95
CA LEU A 167 10.72 -2.01 -12.69
C LEU A 167 10.35 -3.48 -12.93
N GLY A 168 11.34 -4.35 -13.16
CA GLY A 168 11.11 -5.80 -13.19
C GLY A 168 10.53 -6.34 -11.89
N LEU A 169 11.10 -5.95 -10.73
CA LEU A 169 10.57 -6.33 -9.41
C LEU A 169 9.17 -5.77 -9.15
N VAL A 170 8.90 -4.54 -9.61
CA VAL A 170 7.59 -3.89 -9.49
C VAL A 170 6.54 -4.66 -10.28
N VAL A 171 6.82 -5.03 -11.54
CA VAL A 171 5.90 -5.83 -12.36
C VAL A 171 5.67 -7.21 -11.74
N CYS A 172 6.72 -7.87 -11.24
CA CYS A 172 6.56 -9.12 -10.50
C CYS A 172 5.60 -8.94 -9.32
N SER A 173 5.70 -7.85 -8.57
CA SER A 173 4.79 -7.57 -7.44
C SER A 173 3.35 -7.37 -7.89
N ILE A 174 3.14 -6.62 -8.99
CA ILE A 174 1.83 -6.31 -9.56
C ILE A 174 1.13 -7.56 -10.10
N VAL A 175 1.85 -8.47 -10.74
CA VAL A 175 1.25 -9.66 -11.38
C VAL A 175 1.17 -10.84 -10.42
N PHE A 176 2.22 -11.10 -9.64
CA PHE A 176 2.26 -12.25 -8.72
C PHE A 176 1.25 -12.10 -7.59
N ALA A 177 1.10 -10.91 -7.03
CA ALA A 177 0.24 -10.71 -5.87
C ALA A 177 -1.25 -11.05 -6.12
N PRO A 178 -1.92 -10.58 -7.18
CA PRO A 178 -3.31 -10.94 -7.44
C PRO A 178 -3.47 -12.40 -7.90
N LEU A 179 -2.47 -13.00 -8.56
CA LEU A 179 -2.46 -14.44 -8.83
C LEU A 179 -2.40 -15.25 -7.53
N ALA A 180 -1.54 -14.85 -6.59
CA ALA A 180 -1.49 -15.45 -5.26
C ALA A 180 -2.81 -15.20 -4.50
N ALA A 181 -3.43 -14.02 -4.61
CA ALA A 181 -4.73 -13.72 -4.02
C ALA A 181 -5.84 -14.64 -4.55
N TRP A 182 -5.85 -14.92 -5.86
CA TRP A 182 -6.86 -15.74 -6.51
C TRP A 182 -6.95 -17.15 -5.92
N VAL A 183 -5.82 -17.75 -5.53
CA VAL A 183 -5.81 -19.10 -4.93
C VAL A 183 -6.05 -19.10 -3.42
N GLN A 184 -6.09 -17.93 -2.76
CA GLN A 184 -6.33 -17.88 -1.33
C GLN A 184 -7.75 -18.32 -0.99
N ARG A 185 -7.85 -19.01 0.15
CA ARG A 185 -9.13 -19.39 0.77
C ARG A 185 -9.49 -18.49 1.95
N ASP A 186 -8.52 -17.86 2.60
CA ASP A 186 -8.75 -16.91 3.69
C ASP A 186 -8.98 -15.49 3.13
N LEU A 187 -10.11 -14.88 3.51
CA LEU A 187 -10.51 -13.56 3.01
C LEU A 187 -9.55 -12.43 3.42
N LYS A 188 -9.01 -12.43 4.65
CA LYS A 188 -8.05 -11.42 5.10
C LYS A 188 -6.75 -11.55 4.32
N ARG A 189 -6.30 -12.79 4.13
CA ARG A 189 -5.08 -13.08 3.36
C ARG A 189 -5.23 -12.68 1.88
N MET A 190 -6.39 -12.94 1.28
CA MET A 190 -6.71 -12.50 -0.09
C MET A 190 -6.60 -10.98 -0.23
N VAL A 191 -7.25 -10.21 0.65
CA VAL A 191 -7.19 -8.74 0.65
C VAL A 191 -5.76 -8.23 0.91
N ALA A 192 -5.00 -8.92 1.75
CA ALA A 192 -3.60 -8.59 2.02
C ALA A 192 -2.72 -8.71 0.75
N TYR A 193 -2.89 -9.79 -0.02
CA TYR A 193 -2.19 -9.93 -1.31
C TYR A 193 -2.61 -8.85 -2.31
N LEU A 194 -3.90 -8.54 -2.44
CA LEU A 194 -4.34 -7.46 -3.32
C LEU A 194 -3.78 -6.09 -2.92
N SER A 195 -3.46 -5.89 -1.64
CA SER A 195 -2.78 -4.66 -1.19
C SER A 195 -1.34 -4.54 -1.73
N ILE A 196 -0.63 -5.66 -1.90
CA ILE A 196 0.71 -5.67 -2.51
C ILE A 196 0.66 -5.18 -3.96
N ASN A 197 -0.36 -5.61 -4.72
CA ASN A 197 -0.55 -5.14 -6.10
C ASN A 197 -0.73 -3.61 -6.15
N HIS A 198 -1.61 -3.08 -5.33
CA HIS A 198 -1.92 -1.64 -5.27
C HIS A 198 -0.72 -0.76 -4.92
N LEU A 199 0.10 -1.21 -3.97
CA LEU A 199 1.36 -0.55 -3.65
C LEU A 199 2.39 -0.71 -4.79
N GLY A 200 2.35 -1.84 -5.49
CA GLY A 200 3.08 -2.06 -6.74
C GLY A 200 2.75 -1.01 -7.81
N TYR A 201 1.48 -0.66 -8.02
CA TYR A 201 1.12 0.43 -8.94
C TYR A 201 1.71 1.77 -8.52
N CYS A 202 1.74 2.07 -7.22
CA CYS A 202 2.40 3.28 -6.73
C CYS A 202 3.90 3.30 -7.10
N LEU A 203 4.58 2.16 -6.95
CA LEU A 203 5.99 2.03 -7.33
C LEU A 203 6.19 2.06 -8.85
N LEU A 204 5.25 1.54 -9.65
CA LEU A 204 5.29 1.65 -11.12
C LEU A 204 5.25 3.12 -11.54
N GLY A 205 4.30 3.90 -11.01
CA GLY A 205 4.19 5.33 -11.28
C GLY A 205 5.49 6.07 -10.96
N LEU A 206 6.04 5.82 -9.76
CA LEU A 206 7.23 6.50 -9.26
C LEU A 206 8.51 6.10 -10.01
N PHE A 207 8.76 4.81 -10.20
CA PHE A 207 10.00 4.34 -10.82
C PHE A 207 9.98 4.42 -12.35
N ALA A 208 8.82 4.40 -13.00
CA ALA A 208 8.74 4.61 -14.45
C ALA A 208 9.27 6.00 -14.82
N ILE A 209 8.84 7.04 -14.08
CA ILE A 209 9.30 8.41 -14.33
C ILE A 209 10.71 8.65 -13.80
N ALA A 210 11.12 8.01 -12.70
CA ALA A 210 12.46 8.20 -12.13
C ALA A 210 13.56 7.49 -12.94
N ALA A 211 13.25 6.34 -13.54
CA ALA A 211 14.17 5.60 -14.40
C ALA A 211 14.15 6.05 -15.87
N GLY A 212 13.08 6.74 -16.29
CA GLY A 212 12.89 7.19 -17.66
C GLY A 212 13.89 8.25 -18.11
N SER A 213 14.32 8.17 -19.38
CA SER A 213 15.32 9.09 -19.94
C SER A 213 14.73 10.38 -20.51
N THR A 214 13.42 10.47 -20.73
CA THR A 214 12.73 11.69 -21.17
C THR A 214 11.23 11.51 -20.94
N SER A 215 10.59 12.43 -20.22
CA SER A 215 9.15 12.39 -19.98
C SER A 215 8.62 13.80 -20.06
N ALA A 216 7.52 14.00 -20.80
CA ALA A 216 6.88 15.30 -20.79
C ALA A 216 6.46 15.62 -19.35
N ALA A 217 6.61 16.88 -18.93
CA ALA A 217 6.28 17.28 -17.57
C ALA A 217 4.85 16.88 -17.15
N ILE A 218 3.93 16.85 -18.13
CA ILE A 218 2.54 16.44 -17.93
C ILE A 218 2.39 14.96 -17.57
N ASP A 219 3.27 14.08 -18.06
CA ASP A 219 3.24 12.64 -17.77
C ASP A 219 3.83 12.37 -16.38
N CYS A 220 4.92 13.06 -16.02
CA CYS A 220 5.49 13.02 -14.67
C CYS A 220 4.46 13.50 -13.63
N GLN A 221 3.78 14.61 -13.92
CA GLN A 221 2.74 15.14 -13.04
C GLN A 221 1.55 14.18 -12.94
N ALA A 222 1.15 13.54 -14.04
CA ALA A 222 0.08 12.54 -14.02
C ALA A 222 0.47 11.35 -13.14
N ALA A 223 1.65 10.73 -13.39
CA ALA A 223 2.11 9.59 -12.61
C ALA A 223 2.20 9.93 -11.11
N LEU A 224 2.85 11.04 -10.73
CA LEU A 224 2.97 11.46 -9.34
C LEU A 224 1.62 11.78 -8.70
N SER A 225 0.72 12.47 -9.40
CA SER A 225 -0.63 12.74 -8.90
C SER A 225 -1.39 11.45 -8.64
N GLY A 226 -1.27 10.48 -9.56
CA GLY A 226 -1.82 9.15 -9.42
C GLY A 226 -1.25 8.39 -8.22
N VAL A 227 0.08 8.42 -8.03
CA VAL A 227 0.75 7.80 -6.87
C VAL A 227 0.24 8.39 -5.55
N PHE A 228 0.23 9.72 -5.42
CA PHE A 228 -0.22 10.38 -4.19
C PHE A 228 -1.68 10.08 -3.88
N LEU A 229 -2.53 10.14 -4.91
CA LEU A 229 -3.94 9.83 -4.77
C LEU A 229 -4.16 8.35 -4.45
N GLN A 230 -3.40 7.43 -5.06
CA GLN A 230 -3.54 5.99 -4.84
C GLN A 230 -3.10 5.57 -3.42
N ILE A 231 -2.05 6.18 -2.87
CA ILE A 231 -1.64 5.99 -1.46
C ILE A 231 -2.84 6.26 -0.53
N PHE A 232 -3.57 7.35 -0.77
CA PHE A 232 -4.75 7.73 0.02
C PHE A 232 -5.94 6.83 -0.26
N ASN A 233 -6.30 6.62 -1.53
CA ASN A 233 -7.45 5.82 -1.95
C ASN A 233 -7.35 4.37 -1.51
N HIS A 234 -6.19 3.75 -1.73
CA HIS A 234 -5.94 2.39 -1.27
C HIS A 234 -6.01 2.30 0.26
N GLY A 235 -5.63 3.35 1.00
CA GLY A 235 -5.79 3.41 2.46
C GLY A 235 -7.26 3.29 2.89
N ILE A 236 -8.14 4.09 2.27
CA ILE A 236 -9.59 4.07 2.51
C ILE A 236 -10.18 2.71 2.13
N THR A 237 -9.89 2.25 0.92
CA THR A 237 -10.50 1.05 0.34
C THR A 237 -10.05 -0.22 1.01
N ALA A 238 -8.76 -0.39 1.28
CA ALA A 238 -8.27 -1.57 1.97
C ALA A 238 -8.79 -1.64 3.41
N ALA A 239 -8.81 -0.51 4.15
CA ALA A 239 -9.37 -0.48 5.49
C ALA A 239 -10.86 -0.87 5.50
N ALA A 240 -11.65 -0.39 4.53
CA ALA A 240 -13.05 -0.79 4.36
C ALA A 240 -13.19 -2.29 4.08
N LEU A 241 -12.38 -2.85 3.18
CA LEU A 241 -12.40 -4.29 2.88
C LEU A 241 -12.06 -5.14 4.12
N PHE A 242 -11.03 -4.77 4.90
CA PHE A 242 -10.73 -5.46 6.15
C PHE A 242 -11.89 -5.34 7.15
N TYR A 243 -12.53 -4.18 7.25
CA TYR A 243 -13.70 -4.00 8.10
C TYR A 243 -14.84 -4.95 7.72
N PHE A 244 -15.21 -5.04 6.44
CA PHE A 244 -16.23 -5.99 5.96
C PHE A 244 -15.86 -7.44 6.23
N VAL A 245 -14.61 -7.83 5.96
CA VAL A 245 -14.14 -9.20 6.27
C VAL A 245 -14.22 -9.46 7.78
N GLY A 246 -13.91 -8.47 8.62
CA GLY A 246 -14.07 -8.58 10.07
C GLY A 246 -15.52 -8.71 10.52
N LEU A 247 -16.47 -8.06 9.85
CA LEU A 247 -17.90 -8.22 10.12
C LEU A 247 -18.38 -9.64 9.79
N LEU A 248 -17.90 -10.21 8.69
CA LEU A 248 -18.18 -11.61 8.33
C LEU A 248 -17.56 -12.57 9.34
N GLU A 249 -16.30 -12.34 9.73
CA GLU A 249 -15.60 -13.13 10.74
C GLU A 249 -16.30 -13.07 12.10
N GLN A 250 -16.75 -11.89 12.54
CA GLN A 250 -17.47 -11.72 13.80
C GLN A 250 -18.82 -12.46 13.80
N ARG A 251 -19.56 -12.43 12.68
CA ARG A 251 -20.85 -13.12 12.54
C ARG A 251 -20.69 -14.64 12.44
N ARG A 252 -19.66 -15.12 11.74
CA ARG A 252 -19.47 -16.55 11.43
C ARG A 252 -18.60 -17.30 12.43
N GLY A 253 -17.64 -16.62 13.05
CA GLY A 253 -16.49 -17.22 13.72
C GLY A 253 -15.46 -17.83 12.76
N ALA A 254 -15.60 -17.59 11.45
CA ALA A 254 -14.72 -18.11 10.40
C ALA A 254 -14.59 -17.08 9.27
N ARG A 255 -13.55 -17.21 8.45
CA ARG A 255 -13.21 -16.26 7.38
C ARG A 255 -12.74 -16.93 6.09
N GLY A 256 -13.01 -18.23 5.94
CA GLY A 256 -12.78 -18.95 4.70
C GLY A 256 -13.82 -18.55 3.65
N ILE A 257 -13.41 -18.38 2.40
CA ILE A 257 -14.29 -18.00 1.30
C ILE A 257 -15.40 -19.03 1.05
N ASP A 258 -15.11 -20.30 1.34
CA ASP A 258 -16.04 -21.43 1.20
C ASP A 258 -16.93 -21.63 2.44
N ASP A 259 -16.74 -20.85 3.53
CA ASP A 259 -17.58 -20.90 4.73
C ASP A 259 -18.92 -20.17 4.57
N PHE A 260 -19.07 -19.46 3.45
CA PHE A 260 -20.20 -18.59 3.13
C PHE A 260 -20.85 -19.02 1.81
N GLY A 261 -22.03 -18.46 1.54
CA GLY A 261 -22.79 -18.67 0.32
C GLY A 261 -24.16 -18.03 0.42
N GLY A 262 -24.64 -17.44 -0.67
CA GLY A 262 -25.97 -16.82 -0.76
C GLY A 262 -26.21 -15.65 0.17
N LEU A 263 -25.17 -14.95 0.66
CA LEU A 263 -25.31 -13.89 1.67
C LEU A 263 -26.22 -12.74 1.22
N MET A 264 -26.34 -12.47 -0.08
CA MET A 264 -27.21 -11.42 -0.61
C MET A 264 -28.68 -11.62 -0.21
N GLN A 265 -29.11 -12.87 0.00
CA GLN A 265 -30.48 -13.20 0.40
C GLN A 265 -30.77 -12.80 1.85
N ARG A 266 -29.73 -12.72 2.71
CA ARG A 266 -29.88 -12.50 4.15
C ARG A 266 -29.34 -11.17 4.64
N THR A 267 -28.24 -10.70 4.07
CA THR A 267 -27.57 -9.46 4.44
C THR A 267 -27.32 -8.58 3.21
N PRO A 268 -28.36 -8.18 2.47
CA PRO A 268 -28.22 -7.43 1.22
C PRO A 268 -27.51 -6.09 1.39
N LEU A 269 -27.66 -5.39 2.52
CA LEU A 269 -26.98 -4.10 2.74
C LEU A 269 -25.49 -4.31 2.96
N LEU A 270 -25.11 -5.29 3.78
CA LEU A 270 -23.70 -5.67 3.96
C LEU A 270 -23.06 -6.03 2.61
N CYS A 271 -23.71 -6.88 1.82
CA CYS A 271 -23.22 -7.29 0.50
C CYS A 271 -23.13 -6.11 -0.48
N GLY A 272 -24.14 -5.24 -0.51
CA GLY A 272 -24.16 -4.06 -1.38
C GLY A 272 -23.01 -3.09 -1.08
N TRP A 273 -22.82 -2.73 0.19
CA TRP A 273 -21.73 -1.82 0.58
C TRP A 273 -20.34 -2.48 0.47
N MET A 274 -20.23 -3.77 0.75
CA MET A 274 -18.99 -4.52 0.51
C MET A 274 -18.62 -4.55 -0.98
N SER A 275 -19.63 -4.66 -1.86
CA SER A 275 -19.43 -4.61 -3.31
C SER A 275 -18.85 -3.25 -3.74
N VAL A 276 -19.30 -2.14 -3.15
CA VAL A 276 -18.72 -0.81 -3.42
C VAL A 276 -17.22 -0.78 -3.10
N ALA A 277 -16.81 -1.32 -1.95
CA ALA A 277 -15.40 -1.39 -1.58
C ALA A 277 -14.59 -2.33 -2.51
N MET A 278 -15.17 -3.46 -2.93
CA MET A 278 -14.55 -4.37 -3.89
C MET A 278 -14.39 -3.70 -5.27
N PHE A 279 -15.41 -3.01 -5.77
CA PHE A 279 -15.35 -2.28 -7.04
C PHE A 279 -14.40 -1.08 -6.98
N SER A 280 -14.34 -0.38 -5.84
CA SER A 280 -13.34 0.65 -5.61
C SER A 280 -11.92 0.08 -5.70
N SER A 281 -11.68 -1.09 -5.09
CA SER A 281 -10.38 -1.77 -5.14
C SER A 281 -10.05 -2.38 -6.51
N LEU A 282 -11.05 -2.61 -7.35
CA LEU A 282 -10.90 -3.09 -8.73
C LEU A 282 -10.54 -1.95 -9.69
N GLY A 283 -10.78 -0.70 -9.27
CA GLY A 283 -10.59 0.48 -10.12
C GLY A 283 -11.81 0.76 -11.01
N LEU A 284 -13.03 0.54 -10.53
CA LEU A 284 -14.24 0.87 -11.30
C LEU A 284 -14.36 2.41 -11.48
N PRO A 285 -14.56 2.93 -12.72
CA PRO A 285 -14.80 4.35 -12.95
C PRO A 285 -15.96 4.90 -12.12
N GLY A 286 -15.79 6.10 -11.57
CA GLY A 286 -16.74 6.73 -10.63
C GLY A 286 -16.46 6.44 -9.15
N LEU A 287 -15.54 5.52 -8.84
CA LEU A 287 -15.01 5.30 -7.50
C LEU A 287 -13.56 5.78 -7.40
N ASN A 288 -13.13 6.09 -6.17
CA ASN A 288 -11.82 6.67 -5.88
C ASN A 288 -10.64 5.91 -6.49
N GLY A 289 -10.59 4.56 -6.38
CA GLY A 289 -9.46 3.75 -6.84
C GLY A 289 -9.10 3.95 -8.31
N PHE A 290 -10.09 4.18 -9.18
CA PHE A 290 -9.87 4.34 -10.61
C PHE A 290 -8.97 5.52 -10.95
N ILE A 291 -9.18 6.69 -10.34
CA ILE A 291 -8.48 7.92 -10.74
C ILE A 291 -6.99 7.84 -10.43
N GLY A 292 -6.64 7.27 -9.27
CA GLY A 292 -5.24 7.09 -8.86
C GLY A 292 -4.49 6.18 -9.83
N GLU A 293 -5.06 5.00 -10.09
CA GLU A 293 -4.49 4.01 -11.01
C GLU A 293 -4.46 4.52 -12.46
N PHE A 294 -5.54 5.13 -12.94
CA PHE A 294 -5.59 5.68 -14.29
C PHE A 294 -4.47 6.69 -14.54
N LEU A 295 -4.22 7.60 -13.60
CA LEU A 295 -3.15 8.58 -13.71
C LEU A 295 -1.75 7.95 -13.63
N ILE A 296 -1.56 6.93 -12.78
CA ILE A 296 -0.34 6.12 -12.75
C ILE A 296 -0.10 5.51 -14.14
N PHE A 297 -1.08 4.77 -14.68
CA PHE A 297 -0.94 4.13 -15.97
C PHE A 297 -0.70 5.14 -17.08
N LYS A 298 -1.46 6.23 -17.14
CA LYS A 298 -1.29 7.30 -18.14
C LYS A 298 0.16 7.82 -18.14
N GLY A 299 0.70 8.17 -16.97
CA GLY A 299 2.05 8.70 -16.87
C GLY A 299 3.13 7.64 -17.15
N SER A 300 2.96 6.42 -16.63
CA SER A 300 3.92 5.33 -16.83
C SER A 300 3.95 4.81 -18.28
N PHE A 301 2.83 4.79 -19.00
CA PHE A 301 2.78 4.33 -20.39
C PHE A 301 3.64 5.17 -21.32
N ALA A 302 3.71 6.48 -21.09
CA ALA A 302 4.52 7.40 -21.89
C ALA A 302 6.03 7.10 -21.81
N VAL A 303 6.47 6.45 -20.73
CA VAL A 303 7.89 6.32 -20.38
C VAL A 303 8.37 4.86 -20.38
N ALA A 304 7.51 3.95 -19.96
CA ALA A 304 7.81 2.53 -19.76
C ALA A 304 6.68 1.65 -20.31
N ALA A 305 6.31 1.85 -21.58
CA ALA A 305 5.15 1.21 -22.21
C ALA A 305 5.13 -0.32 -22.05
N VAL A 306 6.24 -1.02 -22.30
CA VAL A 306 6.31 -2.49 -22.21
C VAL A 306 6.02 -2.97 -20.78
N VAL A 307 6.72 -2.39 -19.80
CA VAL A 307 6.56 -2.72 -18.37
C VAL A 307 5.13 -2.42 -17.92
N THR A 308 4.60 -1.27 -18.34
CA THR A 308 3.26 -0.80 -17.99
C THR A 308 2.17 -1.68 -18.61
N SER A 309 2.33 -2.14 -19.85
CA SER A 309 1.44 -3.11 -20.50
C SER A 309 1.34 -4.41 -19.72
N ILE A 310 2.46 -4.94 -19.22
CA ILE A 310 2.46 -6.16 -18.41
C ILE A 310 1.75 -5.91 -17.07
N ALA A 311 1.96 -4.74 -16.45
CA ALA A 311 1.31 -4.36 -15.20
C ALA A 311 -0.23 -4.30 -15.29
N VAL A 312 -0.80 -4.06 -16.48
CA VAL A 312 -2.27 -4.12 -16.70
C VAL A 312 -2.84 -5.50 -16.38
N LEU A 313 -2.06 -6.58 -16.55
CA LEU A 313 -2.50 -7.93 -16.16
C LEU A 313 -2.84 -8.03 -14.66
N GLY A 314 -2.20 -7.23 -13.81
CA GLY A 314 -2.54 -7.17 -12.39
C GLY A 314 -3.99 -6.69 -12.14
N LEU A 315 -4.51 -5.79 -12.98
CA LEU A 315 -5.89 -5.31 -12.88
C LEU A 315 -6.87 -6.43 -13.25
N LEU A 316 -6.56 -7.15 -14.33
CA LEU A 316 -7.34 -8.30 -14.77
C LEU A 316 -7.44 -9.37 -13.67
N PHE A 317 -6.32 -9.77 -13.07
CA PHE A 317 -6.35 -10.77 -12.00
C PHE A 317 -6.98 -10.27 -10.71
N THR A 318 -6.87 -8.97 -10.40
CA THR A 318 -7.62 -8.35 -9.30
C THR A 318 -9.12 -8.44 -9.53
N ALA A 319 -9.57 -8.14 -10.76
CA ALA A 319 -10.97 -8.27 -11.14
C ALA A 319 -11.47 -9.71 -11.05
N VAL A 320 -10.73 -10.68 -11.61
CA VAL A 320 -11.07 -12.11 -11.51
C VAL A 320 -11.17 -12.55 -10.05
N THR A 321 -10.25 -12.13 -9.20
CA THR A 321 -10.23 -12.49 -7.77
C THR A 321 -11.47 -11.96 -7.05
N PHE A 322 -11.83 -10.68 -7.25
CA PHE A 322 -13.02 -10.12 -6.62
C PHE A 322 -14.32 -10.69 -7.20
N MET A 323 -14.41 -10.91 -8.51
CA MET A 323 -15.59 -11.52 -9.11
C MET A 323 -15.82 -12.94 -8.57
N ARG A 324 -14.76 -13.74 -8.44
CA ARG A 324 -14.81 -15.05 -7.78
C ARG A 324 -15.29 -14.91 -6.33
N ALA A 325 -14.75 -13.96 -5.58
CA ALA A 325 -15.14 -13.75 -4.19
C ALA A 325 -16.60 -13.33 -4.05
N MET A 326 -17.07 -12.39 -4.87
CA MET A 326 -18.47 -11.97 -4.89
C MET A 326 -19.39 -13.14 -5.24
N GLN A 327 -19.03 -13.96 -6.23
CA GLN A 327 -19.81 -15.13 -6.62
C GLN A 327 -19.94 -16.14 -5.46
N LEU A 328 -18.84 -16.46 -4.78
CA LEU A 328 -18.84 -17.44 -3.69
C LEU A 328 -19.51 -16.92 -2.42
N LEU A 329 -19.30 -15.65 -2.07
CA LEU A 329 -19.87 -15.06 -0.86
C LEU A 329 -21.35 -14.72 -1.02
N PHE A 330 -21.72 -14.08 -2.14
CA PHE A 330 -23.02 -13.41 -2.26
C PHE A 330 -24.07 -14.25 -2.98
N CYS A 331 -23.66 -15.08 -3.94
CA CYS A 331 -24.56 -15.81 -4.82
C CYS A 331 -24.74 -17.28 -4.38
N GLY A 332 -25.65 -17.99 -5.05
CA GLY A 332 -25.95 -19.39 -4.77
C GLY A 332 -26.89 -19.59 -3.57
N PRO A 333 -27.06 -20.85 -3.10
CA PRO A 333 -27.91 -21.15 -1.97
C PRO A 333 -27.32 -20.58 -0.67
N LEU A 334 -28.20 -20.09 0.21
CA LEU A 334 -27.78 -19.58 1.52
C LEU A 334 -27.17 -20.72 2.35
N ALA A 335 -25.91 -20.56 2.72
CA ALA A 335 -25.24 -21.50 3.61
C ALA A 335 -26.02 -21.62 4.94
N GLU A 336 -26.32 -22.84 5.38
CA GLU A 336 -27.20 -23.07 6.53
C GLU A 336 -26.71 -22.36 7.80
N ARG A 337 -25.40 -22.34 8.01
CA ARG A 337 -24.73 -21.67 9.13
C ARG A 337 -24.78 -20.14 9.06
N CYS A 338 -25.23 -19.57 7.94
CA CYS A 338 -25.43 -18.12 7.74
C CYS A 338 -26.90 -17.68 7.87
N ARG A 339 -27.86 -18.61 8.08
CA ARG A 339 -29.30 -18.28 8.20
C ARG A 339 -29.59 -17.26 9.30
N GLY A 340 -28.85 -17.33 10.41
CA GLY A 340 -29.00 -16.44 11.57
C GLY A 340 -28.30 -15.09 11.43
N PHE A 341 -27.63 -14.79 10.31
CA PHE A 341 -26.90 -13.53 10.18
C PHE A 341 -27.86 -12.35 10.23
N SER A 342 -27.52 -11.37 11.05
CA SER A 342 -28.09 -10.03 10.97
C SER A 342 -27.39 -9.26 9.84
N ASP A 343 -28.16 -8.44 9.13
CA ASP A 343 -27.59 -7.42 8.25
C ASP A 343 -26.88 -6.32 9.07
N LEU A 344 -26.54 -5.19 8.46
CA LEU A 344 -25.86 -4.10 9.12
C LEU A 344 -26.68 -3.50 10.27
N VAL A 345 -26.05 -3.40 11.44
CA VAL A 345 -26.62 -2.64 12.57
C VAL A 345 -26.23 -1.16 12.49
N ARG A 346 -26.95 -0.29 13.21
CA ARG A 346 -26.75 1.17 13.14
C ARG A 346 -25.29 1.59 13.35
N SER A 347 -24.58 1.00 14.29
CA SER A 347 -23.17 1.32 14.55
C SER A 347 -22.24 0.95 13.39
N GLU A 348 -22.51 -0.16 12.70
CA GLU A 348 -21.75 -0.57 11.52
C GLU A 348 -22.06 0.33 10.32
N THR A 349 -23.34 0.68 10.13
CA THR A 349 -23.78 1.61 9.08
C THR A 349 -23.13 2.99 9.23
N LEU A 350 -23.05 3.52 10.45
CA LEU A 350 -22.40 4.81 10.74
C LEU A 350 -20.90 4.83 10.41
N VAL A 351 -20.25 3.66 10.38
CA VAL A 351 -18.83 3.55 9.97
C VAL A 351 -18.71 3.40 8.46
N ILE A 352 -19.50 2.52 7.85
CA ILE A 352 -19.36 2.15 6.43
C ILE A 352 -19.82 3.27 5.50
N VAL A 353 -20.99 3.86 5.76
CA VAL A 353 -21.62 4.80 4.83
C VAL A 353 -20.77 6.04 4.57
N PRO A 354 -20.17 6.71 5.58
CA PRO A 354 -19.29 7.84 5.31
C PRO A 354 -18.06 7.46 4.47
N ILE A 355 -17.49 6.28 4.73
CA ILE A 355 -16.30 5.78 4.02
C ILE A 355 -16.62 5.49 2.55
N THR A 356 -17.74 4.83 2.26
CA THR A 356 -18.15 4.52 0.89
C THR A 356 -18.62 5.77 0.13
N LEU A 357 -19.31 6.70 0.79
CA LEU A 357 -19.63 8.01 0.21
C LEU A 357 -18.37 8.81 -0.12
N LEU A 358 -17.32 8.72 0.70
CA LEU A 358 -16.02 9.32 0.40
C LEU A 358 -15.38 8.68 -0.85
N MET A 359 -15.53 7.36 -1.04
CA MET A 359 -15.06 6.69 -2.28
C MET A 359 -15.75 7.26 -3.53
N PHE A 360 -17.07 7.47 -3.50
CA PHE A 360 -17.79 8.12 -4.59
C PHE A 360 -17.40 9.58 -4.75
N THR A 361 -17.28 10.33 -3.66
CA THR A 361 -16.96 11.76 -3.69
C THR A 361 -15.60 12.00 -4.35
N ILE A 362 -14.59 11.23 -3.99
CA ILE A 362 -13.27 11.30 -4.63
C ILE A 362 -13.34 10.81 -6.08
N GLY A 363 -14.10 9.72 -6.33
CA GLY A 363 -14.26 9.15 -7.67
C GLY A 363 -14.99 10.05 -8.68
N LEU A 364 -15.87 10.94 -8.21
CA LEU A 364 -16.62 11.88 -9.04
C LEU A 364 -15.97 13.27 -9.11
N ASN A 365 -15.37 13.72 -8.00
CA ASN A 365 -14.71 15.01 -7.90
C ASN A 365 -13.40 14.90 -7.10
N PRO A 366 -12.28 14.46 -7.71
CA PRO A 366 -11.01 14.30 -7.01
C PRO A 366 -10.29 15.63 -6.72
N GLN A 367 -10.78 16.76 -7.27
CA GLN A 367 -10.04 18.02 -7.29
C GLN A 367 -9.73 18.55 -5.89
N PHE A 368 -10.63 18.34 -4.91
CA PHE A 368 -10.38 18.79 -3.54
C PHE A 368 -9.19 18.08 -2.90
N VAL A 369 -8.96 16.81 -3.24
CA VAL A 369 -7.78 16.05 -2.76
C VAL A 369 -6.53 16.52 -3.52
N PHE A 370 -6.61 16.69 -4.85
CA PHE A 370 -5.49 17.18 -5.65
C PHE A 370 -4.99 18.55 -5.17
N ASN A 371 -5.89 19.46 -4.81
CA ASN A 371 -5.52 20.80 -4.33
C ASN A 371 -4.63 20.78 -3.09
N ILE A 372 -4.64 19.70 -2.28
CA ILE A 372 -3.80 19.56 -1.08
C ILE A 372 -2.32 19.34 -1.45
N PHE A 373 -2.03 18.62 -2.55
CA PHE A 373 -0.67 18.18 -2.88
C PHE A 373 -0.17 18.61 -4.26
N ASN A 374 -0.99 19.30 -5.07
CA ASN A 374 -0.63 19.65 -6.45
C ASN A 374 0.69 20.45 -6.53
N ALA A 375 0.90 21.42 -5.63
CA ALA A 375 2.14 22.19 -5.58
C ALA A 375 3.38 21.29 -5.37
N THR A 376 3.27 20.29 -4.49
CA THR A 376 4.32 19.29 -4.24
C THR A 376 4.58 18.45 -5.50
N VAL A 377 3.53 18.00 -6.19
CA VAL A 377 3.66 17.21 -7.42
C VAL A 377 4.36 18.00 -8.51
N VAL A 378 3.96 19.26 -8.73
CA VAL A 378 4.58 20.13 -9.74
C VAL A 378 6.07 20.36 -9.42
N GLN A 379 6.42 20.58 -8.16
CA GLN A 379 7.81 20.76 -7.74
C GLN A 379 8.62 19.47 -7.88
N MET A 380 8.06 18.32 -7.49
CA MET A 380 8.71 17.02 -7.61
C MET A 380 8.89 16.59 -9.07
N ALA A 381 7.94 16.89 -9.95
CA ALA A 381 8.04 16.57 -11.37
C ALA A 381 9.29 17.19 -12.02
N ARG A 382 9.75 18.34 -11.52
CA ARG A 382 10.99 19.00 -11.97
C ARG A 382 12.27 18.23 -11.64
N LEU A 383 12.20 17.21 -10.78
CA LEU A 383 13.34 16.31 -10.53
C LEU A 383 13.54 15.31 -11.67
N PHE A 384 12.53 15.11 -12.51
CA PHE A 384 12.52 14.11 -13.59
C PHE A 384 12.56 14.74 -14.99
N SER A 385 12.30 16.04 -15.12
CA SER A 385 12.53 16.84 -16.32
C SER A 385 13.97 17.33 -16.37
#